data_AF-A0A1C5U8I1-F1
#
_entry.id   AF-A0A1C5U8I1-F1
#
_cell.length_a   1.000
_cell.length_b   1.000
_cell.length_c   1.000
_cell.angle_alpha   90.00
_cell.angle_beta   90.00
_cell.angle_gamma   90.00
#
_symmetry.space_group_name_H-M   'P 1'
#
loop_
_entity.id
_entity.type
_entity.pdbx_description
1 polymer ?
#
loop_
_entity_poly.entity_id
_entity_poly.type
_entity_poly.pdbx_seq_one_letter_code
_entity_poly.pdbx_strand_id
1 'polypeptide(L)'
;MIMRGKEKWREVIEAQKQSDLTIKKYCNDNHICISSFYKQKTLILEEENTFLPVIIDKSNDVIDFDIDHHISCSKQNLKILLENLL
;
A
#
# COMPACT_ATOMS: atom_id res chain seq x y z
N MET A 1 -9.81 -16.20 17.86
CA MET A 1 -10.39 -16.44 16.51
C MET A 1 -9.27 -16.52 15.47
N ILE A 2 -9.29 -17.49 14.53
CA ILE A 2 -8.32 -17.54 13.42
C ILE A 2 -8.98 -16.88 12.20
N MET A 3 -8.63 -15.63 11.94
CA MET A 3 -9.02 -14.94 10.69
C MET A 3 -8.16 -15.46 9.55
N ARG A 4 -8.79 -16.07 8.55
CA ARG A 4 -8.15 -16.57 7.33
C ARG A 4 -8.51 -15.66 6.15
N GLY A 5 -7.49 -15.20 5.43
CA GLY A 5 -7.64 -14.38 4.24
C GLY A 5 -7.29 -12.91 4.49
N LYS A 6 -6.60 -12.32 3.52
CA LYS A 6 -6.06 -10.95 3.58
C LYS A 6 -7.16 -9.88 3.63
N GLU A 7 -8.20 -10.03 2.83
CA GLU A 7 -9.36 -9.11 2.80
C GLU A 7 -10.05 -9.01 4.17
N LYS A 8 -10.22 -10.14 4.87
CA LYS A 8 -10.79 -10.14 6.22
C LYS A 8 -9.93 -9.37 7.23
N TRP A 9 -8.61 -9.39 7.05
CA TRP A 9 -7.72 -8.59 7.89
C TRP A 9 -7.79 -7.10 7.57
N ARG A 10 -7.99 -6.72 6.29
CA ARG A 10 -8.26 -5.34 5.89
C ARG A 10 -9.54 -4.81 6.56
N GLU A 11 -10.64 -5.55 6.47
CA GLU A 11 -11.90 -5.20 7.13
C GLU A 11 -11.75 -4.99 8.63
N VAL A 12 -10.98 -5.85 9.30
CA VAL A 12 -10.75 -5.78 10.75
C VAL A 12 -9.87 -4.59 11.13
N ILE A 13 -8.87 -4.26 10.33
CA ILE A 13 -8.02 -3.09 10.54
C ILE A 13 -8.82 -1.81 10.31
N GLU A 14 -9.66 -1.75 9.28
CA GLU A 14 -10.55 -0.61 9.03
C GLU A 14 -11.60 -0.45 10.13
N ALA A 15 -12.24 -1.54 10.55
CA ALA A 15 -13.17 -1.51 11.67
C ALA A 15 -12.49 -1.03 12.97
N GLN A 16 -11.23 -1.41 13.22
CA GLN A 16 -10.46 -0.88 14.33
C GLN A 16 -10.23 0.64 14.21
N LYS A 17 -9.85 1.13 13.03
CA LYS A 17 -9.65 2.58 12.78
C LYS A 17 -10.94 3.38 13.00
N GLN A 18 -12.09 2.86 12.57
CA GLN A 18 -13.39 3.53 12.71
C GLN A 18 -13.98 3.45 14.13
N SER A 19 -13.46 2.55 14.98
CA SER A 19 -14.02 2.33 16.31
C SER A 19 -13.58 3.35 17.38
N ASP A 20 -12.63 4.23 17.08
CA ASP A 20 -11.92 5.11 18.03
C ASP A 20 -11.26 4.37 19.23
N LEU A 21 -11.28 3.04 19.24
CA LEU A 21 -10.65 2.23 20.27
C LEU A 21 -9.15 2.11 19.99
N THR A 22 -8.36 2.10 21.06
CA THR A 22 -6.97 1.64 20.96
C THR A 22 -6.93 0.20 20.42
N ILE A 23 -5.91 -0.14 19.64
CA ILE A 23 -5.72 -1.51 19.09
C ILE A 23 -5.82 -2.57 20.21
N LYS A 24 -5.23 -2.30 21.38
CA LYS A 24 -5.27 -3.22 22.52
C LYS A 24 -6.70 -3.48 23.00
N LYS A 25 -7.51 -2.43 23.16
CA LYS A 25 -8.91 -2.55 23.57
C LYS A 25 -9.75 -3.25 22.50
N TYR A 26 -9.62 -2.84 21.25
CA TYR A 26 -10.30 -3.47 20.11
C TYR A 26 -9.98 -4.97 20.00
N CYS A 27 -8.71 -5.34 20.12
CA CYS A 27 -8.30 -6.75 20.05
C CYS A 27 -8.85 -7.57 21.23
N ASN A 28 -8.87 -6.99 22.43
CA ASN A 28 -9.42 -7.63 23.62
C ASN A 28 -10.93 -7.89 23.46
N ASP A 29 -11.68 -6.86 23.04
CA ASP A 29 -13.14 -6.91 22.91
C ASP A 29 -13.58 -7.86 21.79
N ASN A 30 -12.78 -8.02 20.73
CA ASN A 30 -13.07 -8.88 19.58
C ASN A 30 -12.38 -10.26 19.62
N HIS A 31 -11.72 -10.60 20.73
CA HIS A 31 -10.97 -11.86 20.88
C HIS A 31 -9.93 -12.12 19.76
N ILE A 32 -9.25 -11.04 19.37
CA ILE A 32 -8.18 -11.04 18.38
C ILE A 32 -6.85 -11.10 19.12
N CYS A 33 -5.96 -11.97 18.67
CA CYS A 33 -4.60 -11.99 19.18
C CYS A 33 -3.85 -10.72 18.74
N ILE A 34 -3.35 -9.94 19.70
CA ILE A 34 -2.70 -8.66 19.43
C ILE A 34 -1.47 -8.81 18.52
N SER A 35 -0.70 -9.89 18.66
CA SER A 35 0.47 -10.16 17.81
C SER A 35 0.07 -10.46 16.37
N SER A 36 -1.03 -11.19 16.16
CA SER A 36 -1.59 -11.43 14.83
C SER A 36 -2.05 -10.14 14.18
N PHE A 37 -2.72 -9.25 14.95
CA PHE A 37 -3.17 -7.96 14.44
C PHE A 37 -1.99 -7.12 13.95
N TYR A 38 -0.95 -6.95 14.76
CA TYR A 38 0.23 -6.19 14.35
C TYR A 38 0.92 -6.79 13.13
N LYS A 39 1.12 -8.11 13.10
CA LYS A 39 1.72 -8.81 11.96
C LYS A 39 0.96 -8.52 10.66
N GLN A 40 -0.37 -8.63 10.68
CA GLN A 40 -1.19 -8.43 9.48
C GLN A 40 -1.27 -6.97 9.07
N LYS A 41 -1.34 -6.05 10.05
CA LYS A 41 -1.28 -4.61 9.80
C LYS A 41 0.01 -4.21 9.09
N THR A 42 1.17 -4.72 9.52
CA THR A 42 2.45 -4.47 8.85
C THR A 42 2.45 -5.00 7.42
N LEU A 43 2.03 -6.24 7.20
CA LEU A 43 2.00 -6.84 5.85
C LEU A 43 1.09 -6.08 4.86
N ILE A 44 -0.05 -5.56 5.34
CA ILE A 44 -0.96 -4.78 4.52
C ILE A 44 -0.37 -3.39 4.25
N LEU A 45 0.22 -2.74 5.25
CA LEU A 45 0.92 -1.46 5.06
C LEU A 45 2.10 -1.58 4.10
N GLU A 46 2.90 -2.64 4.15
CA GLU A 46 4.03 -2.84 3.24
C GLU A 46 3.57 -3.00 1.78
N GLU A 47 2.42 -3.63 1.56
CA GLU A 47 1.81 -3.72 0.23
C GLU A 47 1.20 -2.40 -0.23
N GLU A 48 0.53 -1.65 0.66
CA GLU A 48 0.01 -0.31 0.32
C GLU A 48 1.16 0.69 0.07
N ASN A 49 2.29 0.50 0.74
CA ASN A 49 3.50 1.33 0.59
C ASN A 49 4.46 0.83 -0.49
N THR A 50 4.01 0.10 -1.51
CA THR A 50 4.78 -0.08 -2.76
C THR A 50 4.88 1.25 -3.51
N PHE A 51 5.57 2.22 -2.93
CA PHE A 51 6.28 3.24 -3.70
C PHE A 51 7.32 2.49 -4.52
N LEU A 52 7.02 2.29 -5.80
CA LEU A 52 7.98 1.74 -6.75
C LEU A 52 9.08 2.80 -6.92
N PRO A 53 10.33 2.52 -6.52
CA PRO A 53 11.41 3.47 -6.71
C PRO A 53 11.65 3.62 -8.22
N VAL A 54 11.26 4.77 -8.79
CA VAL A 54 11.57 5.11 -10.17
C VAL A 54 13.04 5.49 -10.25
N ILE A 55 13.85 4.65 -10.90
CA ILE A 55 15.24 4.98 -11.22
C ILE A 55 15.23 5.82 -12.49
N ILE A 56 15.45 7.14 -12.35
CA ILE A 56 15.56 8.04 -13.51
C ILE A 56 17.02 8.02 -13.99
N ASP A 57 17.29 7.27 -15.07
CA ASP A 57 18.55 7.39 -15.79
C ASP A 57 18.59 8.71 -16.55
N LYS A 58 19.49 9.61 -16.15
CA LYS A 58 19.62 10.95 -16.76
C LYS A 58 20.30 10.90 -18.14
N SER A 59 20.88 9.77 -18.54
CA SER A 59 21.66 9.64 -19.76
C SER A 59 20.85 9.34 -21.02
N ASN A 60 19.58 8.94 -20.88
CA ASN A 60 18.69 8.59 -22.00
C ASN A 60 17.50 9.57 -22.11
N ASP A 61 17.00 9.82 -23.32
CA ASP A 61 15.81 10.67 -23.58
C ASP A 61 14.47 9.94 -23.33
N VAL A 62 14.55 8.70 -22.87
CA VAL A 62 13.43 7.82 -22.56
C VAL A 62 13.45 7.53 -21.06
N ILE A 63 12.27 7.56 -20.44
CA ILE A 63 12.06 7.16 -19.06
C ILE A 63 11.31 5.84 -19.08
N ASP A 64 11.89 4.82 -18.45
CA ASP A 64 11.29 3.50 -18.30
C ASP A 64 10.58 3.39 -16.95
N PHE A 65 9.33 2.96 -16.98
CA PHE A 65 8.50 2.66 -15.82
C PHE A 65 8.22 1.17 -15.80
N ASP A 66 8.40 0.53 -14.66
CA ASP A 66 8.00 -0.86 -14.45
C ASP A 66 6.87 -0.89 -13.43
N ILE A 67 5.63 -0.86 -13.93
CA ILE A 67 4.40 -0.91 -13.11
C ILE A 67 3.53 -2.01 -13.70
N ASP A 68 3.58 -3.20 -13.11
CA ASP A 68 2.94 -4.45 -13.56
C ASP A 68 3.27 -4.91 -15.00
N HIS A 69 3.80 -4.03 -15.86
CA HIS A 69 4.37 -4.23 -17.19
C HIS A 69 5.33 -3.07 -17.52
N HIS A 70 6.32 -3.31 -18.37
CA HIS A 70 7.28 -2.28 -18.82
C HIS A 70 6.61 -1.25 -19.75
N ILE A 71 6.55 0.01 -19.31
CA ILE A 71 6.06 1.15 -20.09
C ILE A 71 7.23 2.11 -20.30
N SER A 72 7.53 2.43 -21.56
CA SER A 72 8.53 3.45 -21.91
C SER A 72 7.86 4.66 -22.54
N CYS A 73 8.29 5.87 -22.15
CA CYS A 73 7.86 7.09 -22.81
C CYS A 73 8.99 8.12 -22.91
N SER A 74 8.91 9.02 -23.90
CA SER A 74 9.88 10.12 -24.00
C SER A 74 9.70 11.10 -22.85
N LYS A 75 10.79 11.78 -22.46
CA LYS A 75 10.76 12.85 -21.44
C LYS A 75 9.70 13.92 -21.71
N GLN A 76 9.48 14.26 -22.98
CA GLN A 76 8.47 15.25 -23.39
C GLN A 76 7.05 14.76 -23.13
N ASN A 77 6.76 13.50 -23.44
CA ASN A 77 5.44 12.91 -23.22
C ASN A 77 5.15 12.76 -21.72
N LEU A 78 6.15 12.40 -20.91
CA LEU A 78 5.99 12.37 -19.45
C LEU A 78 5.65 13.74 -18.88
N LYS A 79 6.33 14.80 -19.35
CA LYS A 79 6.07 16.17 -18.90
C LYS A 79 4.62 16.59 -19.16
N ILE A 80 4.09 16.30 -20.35
CA ILE A 80 2.69 16.57 -20.70
C ILE A 80 1.73 15.80 -19.78
N LEU A 81 2.01 14.52 -19.48
CA LEU A 81 1.16 13.72 -18.59
C LEU A 81 1.12 14.30 -17.17
N LEU A 82 2.27 14.69 -16.62
CA LEU A 82 2.36 15.28 -15.29
C LEU A 82 1.67 16.64 -15.18
N GLU A 83 1.77 17.48 -16.23
CA GLU A 83 1.11 18.78 -16.28
C GLU A 83 -0.42 18.70 -16.40
N ASN A 84 -0.97 17.58 -16.88
CA ASN A 84 -2.42 17.36 -16.99
C ASN A 84 -3.04 16.57 -15.82
N LEU A 85 -2.21 16.04 -14.91
CA LEU A 85 -2.65 15.29 -13.72
C LEU A 85 -2.67 16.14 -12.44
N LEU A 86 -2.02 17.31 -12.46
CA LEU A 86 -2.00 18.32 -11.38
C LEU A 86 -3.03 19.42 -11.64
#